data_AF-A0A7C4TEQ5-F1
#
_entry.id   AF-A0A7C4TEQ5-F1
#
_cell.length_a   1.000
_cell.length_b   1.000
_cell.length_c   1.000
_cell.angle_alpha   90.00
_cell.angle_beta   90.00
_cell.angle_gamma   90.00
#
_symmetry.space_group_name_H-M   'P 1'
#
loop_
_entity.id
_entity.type
_entity.pdbx_description
1 polymer ?
#
loop_
_entity_poly.entity_id
_entity_poly.type
_entity_poly.pdbx_seq_one_letter_code
_entity_poly.pdbx_strand_id
1 'polypeptide(L)' 'MQAQKRLFDLIGRENYIKLPKQGTNPRGVEITKEALSALVQDEETEKIFINWQKTSIKFNPYKRWVDLWRED' A
#
# COMPACT_ATOMS: atom_id res chain seq x y z
N MET A 1 13.72 11.04 2.22
CA MET A 1 14.46 9.81 2.61
C MET A 1 15.08 9.91 4.01
N GLN A 2 15.34 11.10 4.56
CA GLN A 2 15.95 11.28 5.89
C GLN A 2 15.08 10.73 7.02
N ALA A 3 13.78 11.07 7.06
CA ALA A 3 12.83 10.52 8.03
C ALA A 3 12.82 8.97 8.09
N GLN A 4 12.85 8.29 6.94
CA GLN A 4 12.88 6.81 6.88
C GLN A 4 14.15 6.21 7.47
N LYS A 5 15.32 6.77 7.12
CA LYS A 5 16.60 6.32 7.66
C LYS A 5 16.70 6.61 9.16
N ARG A 6 16.36 7.82 9.58
CA ARG A 6 16.33 8.24 10.99
C ARG A 6 15.46 7.30 11.83
N LEU A 7 14.26 6.98 11.36
CA LEU A 7 13.38 6.06 12.07
C LEU A 7 13.92 4.63 12.08
N PHE A 8 14.44 4.14 10.95
CA PHE A 8 15.05 2.82 10.85
C PHE A 8 16.21 2.64 11.83
N ASP A 9 17.09 3.64 11.91
CA ASP A 9 18.25 3.65 12.81
C ASP A 9 17.80 3.71 14.29
N LEU A 10 16.68 4.37 14.58
CA LEU A 10 16.12 4.49 15.93
C LEU A 10 15.47 3.20 16.44
N ILE A 11 14.61 2.57 15.63
CA ILE A 11 13.80 1.42 16.09
C ILE A 11 14.45 0.06 15.76
N GLY A 12 15.40 0.05 14.83
CA GLY A 12 16.11 -1.14 14.38
C GLY A 12 15.31 -2.03 13.41
N ARG A 13 16.03 -2.95 12.76
CA ARG A 13 15.51 -3.82 11.70
C ARG A 13 14.25 -4.60 12.09
N GLU A 14 14.28 -5.27 13.25
CA GLU A 14 13.20 -6.18 13.67
C GLU A 14 11.88 -5.43 13.92
N ASN A 15 11.96 -4.17 14.38
CA ASN A 15 10.79 -3.34 14.62
C ASN A 15 10.36 -2.54 13.37
N TYR A 16 11.19 -2.49 12.33
CA TYR A 16 10.88 -1.80 11.08
C TYR A 16 10.37 -2.77 10.00
N ILE A 17 10.95 -3.96 9.92
CA ILE A 17 10.69 -4.96 8.88
C ILE A 17 9.96 -6.16 9.47
N LYS A 18 8.77 -6.43 8.94
CA LYS A 18 7.96 -7.59 9.30
C LYS A 18 8.14 -8.70 8.25
N LEU A 19 8.72 -9.81 8.70
CA LEU A 19 8.86 -11.00 7.85
C LEU A 19 7.53 -11.72 7.64
N PRO A 20 7.32 -12.33 6.46
CA PRO A 20 6.14 -13.13 6.18
C PRO A 20 5.96 -14.27 7.19
N LYS A 21 4.74 -14.45 7.68
CA LYS A 21 4.41 -15.54 8.61
C LYS A 21 4.50 -16.88 7.89
N GLN A 22 5.37 -17.77 8.38
CA GLN A 22 5.47 -19.13 7.85
C GLN A 22 4.15 -19.90 8.03
N GLY A 23 3.85 -20.80 7.09
CA GLY A 23 2.59 -21.55 7.09
C GLY A 23 1.37 -20.73 6.64
N THR A 24 1.58 -19.54 6.08
CA THR A 24 0.51 -18.74 5.45
C THR A 24 0.84 -18.50 3.97
N ASN A 25 -0.04 -17.81 3.24
CA ASN A 25 0.20 -17.42 1.84
C ASN A 25 0.47 -15.90 1.72
N PRO A 26 1.59 -15.40 2.26
CA PRO A 26 1.93 -13.98 2.21
C PRO A 26 2.36 -13.56 0.81
N ARG A 27 2.41 -12.25 0.56
CA ARG A 27 2.79 -11.67 -0.75
C ARG A 27 4.11 -10.91 -0.73
N GLY A 28 4.81 -10.92 0.40
CA GLY A 28 6.10 -10.27 0.53
C GLY A 28 6.46 -9.95 1.97
N VAL A 29 7.54 -9.20 2.10
CA VAL A 29 7.99 -8.58 3.36
C VAL A 29 7.24 -7.24 3.50
N GLU A 30 6.84 -6.90 4.73
CA GLU A 30 6.08 -5.69 5.04
C GLU A 30 6.88 -4.72 5.91
N ILE A 31 6.54 -3.44 5.87
CA ILE A 31 6.88 -2.50 6.96
C ILE A 31 5.94 -2.76 8.14
N THR A 32 6.44 -2.64 9.37
CA THR A 32 5.58 -2.76 10.56
C THR A 32 4.55 -1.62 10.60
N LYS A 33 3.42 -1.88 11.28
CA LYS A 33 2.35 -0.88 11.45
C LYS A 33 2.87 0.35 12.20
N GLU A 34 3.71 0.12 13.20
CA GLU A 34 4.30 1.10 14.08
C GLU A 34 5.25 2.01 13.28
N ALA A 35 6.14 1.43 12.47
CA ALA A 35 7.05 2.20 11.63
C ALA A 35 6.29 3.02 10.59
N LEU A 36 5.29 2.44 9.91
CA LEU A 36 4.49 3.18 8.92
C LEU A 36 3.74 4.35 9.56
N SER A 37 3.12 4.15 10.72
CA SER A 37 2.38 5.20 11.42
C SER A 37 3.30 6.36 11.83
N ALA A 38 4.49 6.04 12.33
CA ALA A 38 5.49 7.06 12.69
C ALA A 38 5.95 7.87 11.46
N LEU A 39 6.19 7.22 10.31
CA LEU A 39 6.62 7.93 9.10
C LEU A 39 5.55 8.89 8.55
N VAL A 40 4.28 8.48 8.57
CA VAL A 40 3.16 9.33 8.09
C VAL A 40 2.89 10.52 9.03
N GLN A 41 3.31 10.42 10.28
CA GLN A 41 3.17 11.46 11.30
C GLN A 41 4.44 12.31 11.47
N ASP A 42 5.54 11.96 10.81
CA ASP A 42 6.80 12.69 10.88
C ASP A 42 6.62 14.14 10.40
N GLU A 43 7.25 15.09 11.10
CA GLU A 43 7.12 16.53 10.82
C GLU A 43 7.67 16.92 9.44
N GLU A 44 8.64 16.15 8.92
CA GLU A 44 9.20 16.35 7.58
C GLU A 44 8.33 15.71 6.47
N THR A 45 7.27 14.98 6.83
CA THR A 45 6.37 14.33 5.87
C THR A 45 5.27 15.28 5.43
N GLU A 46 5.36 15.74 4.19
CA GLU A 46 4.28 16.47 3.54
C GLU A 46 3.16 15.53 3.08
N LYS A 47 1.90 15.96 3.21
CA LYS A 47 0.73 15.16 2.84
C LYS A 47 -0.37 16.01 2.20
N ILE A 48 -1.03 15.42 1.22
CA ILE A 48 -2.25 15.94 0.60
C ILE A 48 -3.41 15.13 1.15
N PHE A 49 -4.35 15.80 1.82
CA PHE A 49 -5.56 15.14 2.30
C PHE A 49 -6.52 14.88 1.14
N ILE A 50 -6.88 13.61 0.95
CA ILE A 50 -7.83 13.19 -0.09
C ILE A 50 -9.11 12.74 0.59
N ASN A 51 -10.22 13.38 0.22
CA ASN A 51 -11.55 12.90 0.56
C ASN A 51 -11.99 11.86 -0.48
N TRP A 52 -11.89 10.58 -0.14
CA TRP A 52 -12.26 9.48 -1.05
C TRP A 52 -13.78 9.35 -1.17
N GLN A 53 -14.36 9.97 -2.19
CA GLN A 53 -15.79 9.86 -2.50
C GLN A 53 -16.04 8.83 -3.59
N LYS A 54 -16.80 7.78 -3.26
CA LYS A 54 -17.18 6.75 -4.24
C LYS A 54 -18.26 7.30 -5.18
N THR A 55 -17.93 7.44 -6.46
CA THR A 55 -18.91 7.79 -7.49
C THR A 55 -19.59 6.54 -8.04
N SER A 56 -20.89 6.64 -8.34
CA SER A 56 -21.59 5.57 -9.05
C SER A 56 -21.10 5.50 -10.49
N ILE A 57 -20.51 4.37 -10.88
CA ILE A 57 -20.03 4.11 -12.23
C ILE A 57 -20.61 2.77 -12.66
N LYS A 58 -21.33 2.76 -13.79
CA LYS A 58 -21.75 1.51 -14.45
C LYS A 58 -20.62 1.05 -15.36
N PHE A 59 -19.91 0.00 -14.94
CA PHE A 59 -18.83 -0.60 -15.70
C PHE A 59 -19.07 -2.11 -15.84
N ASN A 60 -19.07 -2.62 -17.08
CA ASN A 60 -19.09 -4.05 -17.36
C ASN A 60 -17.71 -4.47 -17.88
N PRO A 61 -16.91 -5.23 -17.11
CA PRO A 61 -15.56 -5.61 -17.51
C PRO A 61 -15.51 -6.55 -18.72
N TYR A 62 -16.61 -7.24 -19.04
CA TYR A 62 -16.66 -8.23 -20.11
C TYR A 62 -17.11 -7.65 -21.45
N LYS A 63 -17.77 -6.49 -21.45
CA LYS A 63 -18.39 -5.91 -22.65
C LYS A 63 -17.40 -5.86 -23.82
N ARG A 64 -16.20 -5.34 -23.58
CA ARG A 64 -15.13 -5.26 -24.60
C ARG A 64 -14.79 -6.61 -25.20
N TRP A 65 -14.63 -7.63 -24.36
CA TRP A 65 -14.25 -8.96 -24.84
C TRP A 65 -15.40 -9.59 -25.62
N VAL A 66 -16.61 -9.55 -25.08
CA VAL A 66 -17.80 -10.10 -25.74
C VAL A 66 -18.04 -9.43 -27.10
N ASP A 67 -17.84 -8.12 -27.21
CA ASP A 67 -17.97 -7.40 -28.47
C ASP A 67 -16.92 -7.89 -29.49
N LEU A 68 -15.65 -8.04 -29.09
CA LEU A 68 -14.59 -8.58 -29.95
C LEU A 68 -14.85 -10.03 -30.41
N TRP A 69 -15.33 -10.90 -29.50
CA TRP A 69 -15.68 -12.28 -29.82
C TRP A 69 -16.89 -12.43 -30.76
N ARG A 70 -17.70 -11.37 -30.93
CA ARG A 70 -18.87 -11.37 -31.83
C ARG A 70 -18.55 -10.82 -33.22
N GLU A 71 -17.40 -10.16 -33.38
CA GLU A 71 -16.94 -9.61 -34.66
C GLU A 71 -16.18 -10.67 -35.50
N ASP A 72 -15.84 -11.81 -34.90
CA ASP A 72 -15.37 -13.05 -35.56
C ASP A 72 -16.54 -13.96 -35.99
#